data_AF-A0A7V6PX79-F1
#
_entry.id   AF-A0A7V6PX79-F1
#
_cell.length_a   1.000
_cell.length_b   1.000
_cell.length_c   1.000
_cell.angle_alpha   90.00
_cell.angle_beta   90.00
_cell.angle_gamma   90.00
#
_symmetry.space_group_name_H-M   'P 1'
#
loop_
_entity.id
_entity.type
_entity.pdbx_description
1 polymer ?
#
loop_
_entity_poly.entity_id
_entity_poly.type
_entity_poly.pdbx_seq_one_letter_code
_entity_poly.pdbx_strand_id
1 'polypeptide(L)'
;MLKNYIKNGLKVLGDYCAGLLIYFILLYTFIAITGEKFSFWLPLYSVLMFIIIALLIYSDMWNLAVKEKRPQYDLNPYPMKGLIIGLIGFFPIVVISLVAFLVSFSEPVLNNLKDALLHNILLGPLYFVISIFGKKVYGYIIGMLLVPLFSMFGYLMGFYGKTIRKRKEVTMEKKQELSPWNPYRKDTDDKKKKKKKKTNRV
;
A
#
# COMPACT_ATOMS: atom_id res chain seq x y z
N MET A 1 10.02 -15.70 -5.41
CA MET A 1 9.07 -15.71 -4.28
C MET A 1 9.57 -14.82 -3.13
N LEU A 2 10.60 -15.21 -2.37
CA LEU A 2 11.10 -14.45 -1.21
C LEU A 2 11.53 -13.00 -1.52
N LYS A 3 12.21 -12.78 -2.66
CA LYS A 3 12.62 -11.44 -3.13
C LYS A 3 11.45 -10.44 -3.20
N ASN A 4 10.25 -10.89 -3.57
CA ASN A 4 9.08 -10.01 -3.66
C ASN A 4 8.54 -9.65 -2.28
N TYR A 5 8.57 -10.59 -1.32
CA TYR A 5 8.20 -10.31 0.07
C TYR A 5 9.14 -9.29 0.70
N ILE A 6 10.46 -9.48 0.53
CA ILE A 6 11.45 -8.54 1.06
C ILE A 6 11.29 -7.16 0.40
N LYS A 7 11.16 -7.10 -0.93
CA LYS A 7 10.97 -5.83 -1.65
C LYS A 7 9.70 -5.09 -1.18
N ASN A 8 8.59 -5.79 -1.05
CA ASN A 8 7.33 -5.18 -0.62
C ASN A 8 7.35 -4.83 0.88
N GLY A 9 8.03 -5.63 1.71
CA GLY A 9 8.24 -5.32 3.13
C GLY A 9 9.11 -4.07 3.30
N LEU A 10 10.18 -3.94 2.51
CA LEU A 10 11.00 -2.73 2.48
C LEU A 10 10.19 -1.49 2.06
N LYS A 11 9.17 -1.68 1.22
CA LYS A 11 8.23 -0.61 0.88
C LYS A 11 7.42 -0.16 2.10
N VAL A 12 6.87 -1.10 2.88
CA VAL A 12 6.16 -0.79 4.13
C VAL A 12 7.08 -0.09 5.14
N LEU A 13 8.34 -0.53 5.26
CA LEU A 13 9.34 0.16 6.07
C LEU A 13 9.56 1.60 5.57
N GLY A 14 9.70 1.76 4.25
CA GLY A 14 9.86 3.05 3.60
C GLY A 14 8.70 3.99 3.87
N ASP A 15 7.45 3.52 3.78
CA ASP A 15 6.25 4.31 4.07
C ASP A 15 6.20 4.74 5.54
N TYR A 16 6.57 3.82 6.46
CA TYR A 16 6.67 4.14 7.88
C TYR A 16 7.76 5.19 8.14
N CYS A 17 8.95 5.01 7.58
CA CYS A 17 10.06 5.97 7.71
C CYS A 17 9.72 7.33 7.09
N ALA A 18 9.03 7.36 5.94
CA ALA A 18 8.57 8.60 5.32
C ALA A 18 7.58 9.33 6.24
N GLY A 19 6.63 8.60 6.82
CA GLY A 19 5.71 9.17 7.79
C GLY A 19 6.37 9.59 9.10
N LEU A 20 7.40 8.89 9.55
CA LEU A 20 8.24 9.32 10.68
C LEU A 20 8.97 10.62 10.39
N LEU A 21 9.44 10.81 9.15
CA LEU A 21 10.08 12.05 8.73
C LEU A 21 9.07 13.21 8.78
N ILE A 22 7.86 13.00 8.24
CA ILE A 22 6.76 13.98 8.32
C ILE A 22 6.39 14.25 9.79
N TYR A 23 6.31 13.23 10.62
CA TYR A 23 6.08 13.34 12.07
C TYR A 23 7.14 14.24 12.70
N PHE A 24 8.42 13.96 12.45
CA PHE A 24 9.50 14.72 13.07
C PHE A 24 9.52 16.19 12.64
N ILE A 25 9.30 16.48 11.36
CA ILE A 25 9.23 17.86 10.85
C ILE A 25 8.08 18.62 11.49
N LEU A 26 6.88 18.02 11.54
CA LEU A 26 5.69 18.68 12.08
C LEU A 26 5.70 18.74 13.61
N LEU A 27 6.47 17.89 14.29
CA LEU A 27 6.54 17.86 15.74
C LEU A 27 7.03 19.20 16.31
N TYR A 28 8.03 19.83 15.70
CA TYR A 28 8.54 21.13 16.16
C TYR A 28 7.45 22.22 16.06
N THR A 29 6.76 22.30 14.93
CA THR A 29 5.63 23.22 14.74
C THR A 29 4.52 22.93 15.74
N PHE A 30 4.23 21.65 16.01
CA PHE A 30 3.22 21.24 16.95
C PHE A 30 3.56 21.62 18.40
N ILE A 31 4.82 21.45 18.81
CA ILE A 31 5.33 21.92 20.11
C ILE A 31 5.17 23.43 20.23
N ALA A 32 5.53 24.19 19.20
CA ALA A 32 5.41 25.66 19.21
C ALA A 32 3.95 26.14 19.37
N ILE A 33 2.98 25.43 18.77
CA ILE A 33 1.56 25.77 18.86
C ILE A 33 0.96 25.38 20.23
N THR A 34 1.34 24.22 20.76
CA THR A 34 0.73 23.66 21.97
C THR A 34 1.39 24.14 23.27
N GLY A 35 2.64 24.60 23.21
CA GLY A 35 3.39 25.14 24.33
C GLY A 35 3.37 24.21 25.54
N GLU A 36 2.94 24.72 26.69
CA GLU A 36 2.89 23.98 27.96
C GLU A 36 1.90 22.81 27.96
N LYS A 37 0.89 22.84 27.07
CA LYS A 37 -0.10 21.76 26.96
C LYS A 37 0.33 20.63 26.03
N PHE A 38 1.56 20.66 25.50
CA PHE A 38 2.09 19.67 24.56
C PHE A 38 1.85 18.22 25.00
N SER A 39 2.20 17.88 26.24
CA SER A 39 2.06 16.52 26.77
C SER A 39 0.61 16.01 26.75
N PHE A 40 -0.37 16.90 26.94
CA PHE A 40 -1.79 16.55 26.90
C PHE A 40 -2.27 16.29 25.47
N TRP A 41 -1.77 17.05 24.49
CA TRP A 41 -2.17 16.94 23.09
C TRP A 41 -1.36 15.93 22.28
N LEU A 42 -0.22 15.46 22.81
CA LEU A 42 0.68 14.51 22.13
C LEU A 42 -0.02 13.21 21.68
N PRO A 43 -0.90 12.56 22.46
CA PRO A 43 -1.64 11.40 21.99
C PRO A 43 -2.50 11.72 20.76
N LEU A 44 -3.20 12.85 20.75
CA LEU A 44 -4.03 13.24 19.60
C LEU A 44 -3.19 13.48 18.35
N TYR A 45 -2.04 14.15 18.51
CA TYR A 45 -1.08 14.35 17.43
C TYR A 45 -0.60 13.03 16.86
N SER A 46 -0.25 12.06 17.71
CA SER A 46 0.17 10.74 17.24
C SER A 46 -0.94 9.99 16.50
N VAL A 47 -2.22 10.12 16.88
CA VAL A 47 -3.35 9.56 16.10
C VAL A 47 -3.37 10.14 14.69
N LEU A 48 -3.26 11.47 14.55
CA LEU A 48 -3.28 12.13 13.25
C LEU A 48 -2.12 11.65 12.37
N MET A 49 -0.92 11.57 12.94
CA MET A 49 0.26 11.11 12.21
C MET A 49 0.19 9.62 11.86
N PHE A 50 -0.41 8.80 12.72
CA PHE A 50 -0.69 7.41 12.43
C PHE A 50 -1.65 7.25 11.26
N ILE A 51 -2.70 8.07 11.16
CA ILE A 51 -3.64 8.04 10.04
C ILE A 51 -2.91 8.29 8.72
N ILE A 52 -1.99 9.26 8.68
CA ILE A 52 -1.18 9.54 7.48
C ILE A 52 -0.36 8.31 7.08
N ILE A 53 0.36 7.70 8.02
CA ILE A 53 1.15 6.47 7.78
C ILE A 53 0.25 5.33 7.32
N ALA A 54 -0.87 5.13 8.00
CA ALA A 54 -1.83 4.07 7.70
C ALA A 54 -2.39 4.22 6.29
N LEU A 55 -2.67 5.46 5.83
CA LEU A 55 -3.14 5.73 4.47
C LEU A 55 -2.07 5.44 3.40
N LEU A 56 -0.80 5.78 3.66
CA LEU A 56 0.31 5.47 2.76
C LEU A 56 0.44 3.95 2.57
N ILE A 57 0.57 3.23 3.68
CA ILE A 57 0.68 1.76 3.70
C ILE A 57 -0.56 1.12 3.06
N TYR A 58 -1.76 1.61 3.40
CA TYR A 58 -3.02 1.10 2.86
C TYR A 58 -3.07 1.23 1.33
N SER A 59 -2.78 2.43 0.81
CA SER A 59 -2.79 2.69 -0.63
C SER A 59 -1.82 1.78 -1.37
N ASP A 60 -0.62 1.60 -0.82
CA ASP A 60 0.39 0.77 -1.45
C ASP A 60 0.08 -0.71 -1.44
N MET A 61 -0.48 -1.22 -0.33
CA MET A 61 -0.93 -2.60 -0.24
C MET A 61 -2.16 -2.87 -1.11
N TRP A 62 -3.10 -1.92 -1.20
CA TRP A 62 -4.23 -2.00 -2.12
C TRP A 62 -3.75 -2.12 -3.56
N ASN A 63 -2.85 -1.22 -3.97
CA ASN A 63 -2.30 -1.20 -5.33
C ASN A 63 -1.51 -2.47 -5.63
N LEU A 64 -0.80 -3.03 -4.64
CA LEU A 64 -0.12 -4.31 -4.77
C LEU A 64 -1.11 -5.46 -5.01
N ALA A 65 -2.15 -5.58 -4.18
CA ALA A 65 -3.15 -6.63 -4.29
C ALA A 65 -3.89 -6.58 -5.64
N VAL A 66 -4.26 -5.39 -6.11
CA VAL A 66 -4.91 -5.19 -7.41
C VAL A 66 -4.00 -5.60 -8.58
N LYS A 67 -2.68 -5.39 -8.47
CA LYS A 67 -1.72 -5.82 -9.49
C LYS A 67 -1.56 -7.34 -9.50
N GLU A 68 -1.41 -7.95 -8.33
CA GLU A 68 -1.16 -9.38 -8.19
C GLU A 68 -2.40 -10.23 -8.51
N LYS A 69 -3.61 -9.69 -8.30
CA LYS A 69 -4.88 -10.33 -8.69
C LYS A 69 -5.04 -10.50 -10.20
N ARG A 70 -4.28 -9.76 -11.02
CA ARG A 70 -4.42 -9.84 -12.48
C ARG A 70 -3.94 -11.20 -12.97
N PRO A 71 -4.71 -11.90 -13.83
CA PRO A 71 -4.36 -13.23 -14.33
C PRO A 71 -3.12 -13.25 -15.23
N GLN A 72 -2.55 -12.08 -15.54
CA GLN A 72 -1.39 -11.93 -16.42
C GLN A 72 -0.06 -12.36 -15.79
N TYR A 73 0.02 -12.50 -14.46
CA TYR A 73 1.30 -12.67 -13.76
C TYR A 73 1.54 -14.08 -13.19
N ASP A 74 0.62 -15.04 -13.38
CA ASP A 74 0.68 -16.40 -12.79
C ASP A 74 1.18 -16.41 -11.33
N LEU A 75 0.69 -15.44 -10.56
CA LEU A 75 0.96 -15.34 -9.15
C LEU A 75 -0.16 -16.08 -8.42
N ASN A 76 0.17 -16.74 -7.31
CA ASN A 76 -0.80 -17.31 -6.37
C ASN A 76 -0.98 -16.34 -5.19
N PRO A 77 -1.73 -15.22 -5.34
CA PRO A 77 -2.00 -14.31 -4.23
C PRO A 77 -2.97 -14.95 -3.23
N TYR A 78 -2.77 -14.67 -1.95
CA TYR A 78 -3.66 -15.10 -0.87
C TYR A 78 -3.98 -13.92 0.06
N PRO A 79 -5.15 -13.93 0.73
CA PRO A 79 -5.64 -12.77 1.49
C PRO A 79 -4.71 -12.27 2.60
N MET A 80 -4.04 -13.20 3.30
CA MET A 80 -3.15 -12.89 4.43
C MET A 80 -1.76 -12.38 4.03
N LYS A 81 -1.48 -12.24 2.73
CA LYS A 81 -0.14 -11.86 2.25
C LYS A 81 0.28 -10.48 2.76
N GLY A 82 -0.67 -9.54 2.89
CA GLY A 82 -0.41 -8.22 3.46
C GLY A 82 0.12 -8.26 4.89
N LEU A 83 -0.37 -9.17 5.73
CA LEU A 83 0.11 -9.31 7.10
C LEU A 83 1.59 -9.73 7.13
N ILE A 84 1.97 -10.71 6.31
CA ILE A 84 3.35 -11.20 6.23
C ILE A 84 4.29 -10.12 5.70
N ILE A 85 3.87 -9.39 4.68
CA ILE A 85 4.63 -8.25 4.13
C ILE A 85 4.80 -7.17 5.20
N GLY A 86 3.73 -6.83 5.92
CA GLY A 86 3.76 -5.87 7.01
C GLY A 86 4.67 -6.29 8.17
N LEU A 87 4.63 -7.56 8.58
CA LEU A 87 5.53 -8.11 9.60
C LEU A 87 6.99 -8.03 9.15
N ILE A 88 7.31 -8.44 7.93
CA ILE A 88 8.68 -8.36 7.37
C ILE A 88 9.15 -6.90 7.29
N GLY A 89 8.28 -5.99 6.85
CA GLY A 89 8.59 -4.57 6.72
C GLY A 89 8.83 -3.88 8.05
N PHE A 90 8.01 -4.19 9.06
CA PHE A 90 8.11 -3.56 10.36
C PHE A 90 9.13 -4.22 11.30
N PHE A 91 9.59 -5.44 10.95
CA PHE A 91 10.53 -6.22 11.76
C PHE A 91 11.78 -5.44 12.21
N PRO A 92 12.47 -4.64 11.36
CA PRO A 92 13.65 -3.88 11.81
C PRO A 92 13.34 -2.90 12.94
N ILE A 93 12.18 -2.23 12.90
CA ILE A 93 11.74 -1.30 13.95
C ILE A 93 11.48 -2.04 15.26
N VAL A 94 10.87 -3.22 15.19
CA VAL A 94 10.64 -4.10 16.35
C VAL A 94 11.97 -4.53 16.97
N VAL A 95 12.93 -4.98 16.14
CA VAL A 95 14.26 -5.40 16.61
C VAL A 95 14.99 -4.24 17.30
N ILE A 96 15.02 -3.05 16.69
CA ILE A 96 15.63 -1.85 17.28
C ILE A 96 14.98 -1.52 18.62
N SER A 97 13.65 -1.55 18.70
CA SER A 97 12.91 -1.26 19.93
C SER A 97 13.24 -2.27 21.02
N LEU A 98 13.31 -3.56 20.69
CA LEU A 98 13.59 -4.64 21.63
C LEU A 98 15.02 -4.54 22.17
N VAL A 99 16.01 -4.32 21.30
CA VAL A 99 17.40 -4.09 21.71
C VAL A 99 17.48 -2.89 22.66
N ALA A 100 16.80 -1.80 22.35
CA ALA A 100 16.87 -0.60 23.17
C ALA A 100 16.13 -0.74 24.52
N PHE A 101 15.13 -1.63 24.63
CA PHE A 101 14.57 -2.03 25.92
C PHE A 101 15.54 -2.88 26.76
N LEU A 102 16.37 -3.71 26.12
CA LEU A 102 17.35 -4.56 26.82
C LEU A 102 18.61 -3.80 27.25
N VAL A 103 18.98 -2.73 26.55
CA VAL A 103 20.16 -1.93 26.86
C VAL A 103 19.83 -0.88 27.92
N SER A 104 20.50 -0.96 29.07
CA SER A 104 20.48 0.06 30.11
C SER A 104 21.86 0.74 30.19
N PHE A 105 21.87 2.06 30.23
CA PHE A 105 23.09 2.84 30.44
C PHE A 105 23.24 3.21 31.92
N SER A 106 24.48 3.21 32.42
CA SER A 106 24.80 3.67 33.78
C SER A 106 24.55 5.18 33.93
N GLU A 107 24.75 5.93 32.84
CA GLU A 107 24.53 7.38 32.79
C GLU A 107 23.03 7.71 32.62
N PRO A 108 22.42 8.47 33.55
CA PRO A 108 20.99 8.81 33.50
C PRO A 108 20.59 9.59 32.24
N VAL A 109 21.49 10.46 31.76
CA VAL A 109 21.23 11.30 30.58
C VAL A 109 21.10 10.44 29.32
N LEU A 110 21.99 9.45 29.14
CA LEU A 110 21.92 8.54 28.01
C LEU A 110 20.64 7.70 28.04
N ASN A 111 20.25 7.24 29.23
CA ASN A 111 19.05 6.42 29.37
C ASN A 111 17.77 7.23 29.05
N ASN A 112 17.70 8.48 29.51
CA ASN A 112 16.59 9.39 29.18
C ASN A 112 16.55 9.72 27.67
N LEU A 113 17.70 9.95 27.04
CA LEU A 113 17.77 10.20 25.60
C LEU A 113 17.28 8.99 24.80
N LYS A 114 17.72 7.79 25.19
CA LYS A 114 17.27 6.52 24.59
C LYS A 114 15.75 6.39 24.67
N ASP A 115 15.17 6.60 25.84
CA ASP A 115 13.72 6.48 26.05
C ASP A 115 12.95 7.54 25.25
N ALA A 116 13.47 8.77 25.17
CA ALA A 116 12.89 9.82 24.34
C ALA A 116 12.92 9.48 22.85
N LEU A 117 14.06 8.98 22.33
CA LEU A 117 14.19 8.56 20.94
C LEU A 117 13.24 7.42 20.59
N LEU A 118 13.12 6.42 21.47
CA LEU A 118 12.22 5.29 21.24
C LEU A 118 10.75 5.70 21.31
N HIS A 119 10.33 6.35 22.40
CA HIS A 119 8.93 6.58 22.68
C HIS A 119 8.36 7.75 21.89
N ASN A 120 9.13 8.84 21.74
CA ASN A 120 8.62 10.07 21.14
C ASN A 120 8.95 10.18 19.67
N ILE A 121 10.01 9.53 19.17
CA ILE A 121 10.41 9.59 17.76
C ILE A 121 10.05 8.28 17.07
N LEU A 122 10.75 7.18 17.38
CA LEU A 122 10.62 5.92 16.64
C LEU A 122 9.21 5.35 16.68
N LEU A 123 8.59 5.35 17.86
CA LEU A 123 7.20 4.93 18.08
C LEU A 123 6.24 6.13 18.21
N GLY A 124 6.68 7.33 17.86
CA GLY A 124 5.92 8.57 18.01
C GLY A 124 4.52 8.50 17.40
N PRO A 125 4.37 8.09 16.12
CA PRO A 125 3.05 7.89 15.52
C PRO A 125 2.20 6.80 16.22
N LEU A 126 2.83 5.86 16.92
CA LEU A 126 2.14 4.79 17.66
C LEU A 126 1.89 5.16 19.13
N TYR A 127 2.31 6.35 19.56
CA TYR A 127 2.28 6.77 20.96
C TYR A 127 0.86 6.78 21.55
N PHE A 128 -0.18 7.09 20.75
CA PHE A 128 -1.55 7.10 21.24
C PHE A 128 -1.98 5.75 21.83
N VAL A 129 -1.58 4.64 21.20
CA VAL A 129 -1.88 3.29 21.69
C VAL A 129 -1.17 3.06 23.01
N ILE A 130 0.12 3.38 23.04
CA ILE A 130 0.96 3.22 24.23
C ILE A 130 0.40 4.05 25.40
N SER A 131 -0.07 5.27 25.11
CA SER A 131 -0.71 6.17 26.06
C SER A 131 -2.02 5.59 26.60
N ILE A 132 -2.89 5.03 25.75
CA ILE A 132 -4.16 4.42 26.16
C ILE A 132 -3.93 3.26 27.14
N PHE A 133 -2.89 2.46 26.91
CA PHE A 133 -2.53 1.33 27.77
C PHE A 133 -1.59 1.69 28.92
N GLY A 134 -1.40 2.99 29.21
CA GLY A 134 -0.61 3.46 30.35
C GLY A 134 0.87 3.09 30.29
N LYS A 135 1.46 3.06 29.08
CA LYS A 135 2.88 2.74 28.84
C LYS A 135 3.29 1.35 29.33
N LYS A 136 2.36 0.40 29.41
CA LYS A 136 2.65 -1.01 29.71
C LYS A 136 3.22 -1.74 28.50
N VAL A 137 3.96 -2.82 28.73
CA VAL A 137 4.58 -3.67 27.68
C VAL A 137 3.57 -4.07 26.60
N TYR A 138 2.35 -4.48 26.99
CA TYR A 138 1.31 -4.87 26.04
C TYR A 138 0.89 -3.72 25.10
N GLY A 139 0.93 -2.47 25.56
CA GLY A 139 0.63 -1.29 24.74
C GLY A 139 1.64 -1.10 23.61
N TYR A 140 2.92 -1.37 23.87
CA TYR A 140 3.96 -1.35 22.85
C TYR A 140 3.76 -2.47 21.83
N ILE A 141 3.46 -3.69 22.28
CA ILE A 141 3.22 -4.84 21.40
C ILE A 141 2.02 -4.55 20.49
N ILE A 142 0.90 -4.08 21.05
CA ILE A 142 -0.30 -3.75 20.27
C ILE A 142 -0.01 -2.61 19.28
N GLY A 143 0.69 -1.56 19.73
CA GLY A 143 1.07 -0.44 18.86
C GLY A 143 1.92 -0.90 17.67
N MET A 144 2.93 -1.74 17.91
CA MET A 144 3.77 -2.28 16.83
C MET A 144 2.99 -3.19 15.87
N LEU A 145 2.01 -3.95 16.37
CA LEU A 145 1.16 -4.82 15.55
C LEU A 145 0.17 -4.06 14.67
N LEU A 146 -0.19 -2.82 15.00
CA LEU A 146 -1.08 -2.03 14.16
C LEU A 146 -0.53 -1.85 12.74
N VAL A 147 0.77 -1.64 12.59
CA VAL A 147 1.37 -1.41 11.26
C VAL A 147 1.20 -2.63 10.34
N PRO A 148 1.57 -3.87 10.75
CA PRO A 148 1.23 -5.08 10.00
C PRO A 148 -0.26 -5.29 9.77
N LEU A 149 -1.12 -4.97 10.74
CA LEU A 149 -2.58 -5.12 10.59
C LEU A 149 -3.15 -4.18 9.53
N PHE A 150 -2.70 -2.92 9.49
CA PHE A 150 -3.12 -1.99 8.43
C PHE A 150 -2.58 -2.38 7.05
N SER A 151 -1.38 -2.96 6.99
CA SER A 151 -0.85 -3.57 5.78
C SER A 151 -1.75 -4.73 5.29
N MET A 152 -2.20 -5.59 6.22
CA MET A 152 -3.17 -6.65 5.94
C MET A 152 -4.50 -6.08 5.42
N PHE A 153 -5.07 -5.08 6.08
CA PHE A 153 -6.34 -4.47 5.66
C PHE A 153 -6.25 -3.84 4.26
N GLY A 154 -5.19 -3.09 3.96
CA GLY A 154 -4.99 -2.53 2.63
C GLY A 154 -4.91 -3.61 1.55
N TYR A 155 -4.19 -4.70 1.82
CA TYR A 155 -4.07 -5.82 0.88
C TYR A 155 -5.40 -6.56 0.70
N LEU A 156 -6.11 -6.89 1.78
CA LEU A 156 -7.41 -7.56 1.75
C LEU A 156 -8.42 -6.77 0.94
N MET A 157 -8.46 -5.46 1.16
CA MET A 157 -9.38 -4.56 0.48
C MET A 157 -9.07 -4.48 -1.03
N GLY A 158 -7.81 -4.45 -1.43
CA GLY A 158 -7.44 -4.55 -2.85
C GLY A 158 -7.67 -5.94 -3.45
N PHE A 159 -7.56 -7.01 -2.65
CA PHE A 159 -7.77 -8.39 -3.08
C PHE A 159 -9.25 -8.69 -3.36
N TYR A 160 -10.15 -8.31 -2.44
CA TYR A 160 -11.60 -8.50 -2.61
C TYR A 160 -12.27 -7.37 -3.37
N GLY A 161 -11.61 -6.20 -3.49
CA GLY A 161 -12.11 -5.07 -4.24
C GLY A 161 -12.56 -5.45 -5.66
N LYS A 162 -13.78 -5.02 -6.01
CA LYS A 162 -14.25 -5.08 -7.39
C LYS A 162 -13.44 -4.06 -8.19
N THR A 163 -12.59 -4.53 -9.10
CA THR A 163 -11.93 -3.64 -10.05
C THR A 163 -13.01 -3.00 -10.94
N ILE A 164 -13.28 -1.70 -10.74
CA ILE A 164 -14.30 -0.93 -11.49
C ILE A 164 -14.00 -0.87 -13.00
N ARG A 165 -12.83 -1.33 -13.42
CA ARG A 165 -12.51 -1.51 -14.84
C ARG A 165 -13.23 -2.74 -15.40
N LYS A 166 -14.56 -2.63 -15.58
CA LYS A 166 -15.23 -3.32 -16.70
C LYS A 166 -14.46 -2.89 -17.93
N ARG A 167 -13.69 -3.82 -18.53
CA ARG A 167 -13.19 -3.65 -19.88
C ARG A 167 -14.44 -3.29 -20.69
N LYS A 168 -14.53 -2.07 -21.23
CA LYS A 168 -15.42 -1.87 -22.36
C LYS A 168 -14.91 -2.89 -23.36
N GLU A 169 -15.67 -3.97 -23.57
CA GLU A 169 -15.48 -4.77 -24.76
C GLU A 169 -15.56 -3.76 -25.89
N VAL A 170 -14.40 -3.47 -26.49
CA VAL A 170 -14.39 -2.74 -27.74
C VAL A 170 -15.03 -3.74 -28.67
N THR A 171 -16.34 -3.62 -28.85
CA THR A 171 -17.03 -4.20 -29.99
C THR A 171 -16.25 -3.68 -31.18
N MET A 172 -15.40 -4.54 -31.76
CA MET A 172 -14.72 -4.24 -33.01
C MET A 172 -15.82 -4.24 -34.07
N GLU A 173 -16.59 -3.15 -34.14
CA GLU A 173 -17.54 -2.99 -35.20
C GLU A 173 -16.79 -2.68 -36.49
N LYS A 174 -16.99 -3.64 -37.40
CA LYS A 174 -16.73 -3.65 -38.84
C LYS A 174 -15.26 -3.76 -39.21
N LYS A 175 -14.96 -4.93 -39.80
CA LYS A 175 -13.95 -5.10 -40.85
C LYS A 175 -13.81 -3.77 -41.60
N GLN A 176 -12.65 -3.13 -41.50
CA GLN A 176 -12.30 -2.05 -42.40
C GLN A 176 -12.55 -2.55 -43.81
N GLU A 177 -13.52 -1.95 -44.49
CA GLU A 177 -13.67 -2.17 -45.92
C GLU A 177 -12.38 -1.68 -46.57
N LEU A 178 -11.73 -2.56 -47.32
CA LEU A 178 -10.49 -2.23 -48.01
C LEU A 178 -10.75 -1.00 -48.88
N SER A 179 -9.83 -0.03 -48.86
CA SER A 179 -9.97 1.18 -49.67
C SER A 179 -10.19 0.83 -51.14
N PRO A 180 -10.89 1.69 -51.91
CA PRO A 180 -11.21 1.40 -53.31
C PRO A 180 -9.99 1.12 -54.21
N TRP A 181 -8.80 1.56 -53.78
CA TRP A 181 -7.52 1.43 -54.48
C TRP A 181 -6.67 0.26 -53.99
N ASN A 182 -7.17 -0.58 -53.07
CA ASN A 182 -6.40 -1.69 -52.55
C ASN A 182 -6.32 -2.84 -53.60
N PRO A 183 -5.13 -3.23 -54.07
CA PRO A 183 -4.97 -4.29 -55.08
C PRO A 183 -5.45 -5.67 -54.61
N TYR A 184 -5.66 -5.87 -53.31
CA TYR A 184 -6.22 -7.10 -52.74
C TYR A 184 -7.77 -7.10 -52.63
N ARG A 185 -8.43 -6.02 -53.06
CA ARG A 185 -9.89 -5.98 -53.15
C ARG A 185 -10.34 -6.93 -54.28
N LYS A 186 -10.71 -8.16 -53.93
CA LYS A 186 -11.42 -9.05 -54.86
C LYS A 186 -12.78 -8.42 -55.16
N ASP A 187 -12.96 -7.87 -56.35
CA ASP A 187 -14.24 -7.34 -56.82
C ASP A 187 -15.31 -8.45 -56.80
N THR A 188 -16.02 -8.53 -55.68
CA THR A 188 -17.10 -9.49 -55.46
C THR A 188 -18.33 -9.20 -56.33
N ASP A 189 -18.38 -8.03 -56.98
CA ASP A 189 -19.51 -7.59 -57.79
C ASP A 189 -19.54 -8.20 -59.20
N ASP A 190 -18.38 -8.54 -59.77
CA ASP A 190 -18.33 -9.19 -61.09
C ASP A 190 -18.87 -10.62 -61.08
N LYS A 191 -18.72 -11.33 -59.95
CA LYS A 191 -19.28 -12.69 -59.78
C LYS A 191 -20.81 -12.68 -59.65
N LYS A 192 -21.40 -11.63 -59.05
CA LYS A 192 -22.87 -11.51 -58.94
C LYS A 192 -23.52 -11.20 -60.29
N LYS A 193 -22.90 -10.36 -61.14
CA LYS A 193 -23.42 -10.07 -62.49
C LYS A 193 -23.36 -11.29 -63.42
N LYS A 194 -22.31 -12.12 -63.35
CA LYS A 194 -22.22 -13.35 -64.16
C LYS A 194 -23.25 -14.43 -63.78
N LYS A 195 -23.61 -14.55 -62.50
CA LYS A 195 -24.62 -15.54 -62.06
C LYS A 195 -26.04 -15.17 -62.51
N LYS A 196 -26.42 -13.89 -62.44
CA LYS A 196 -27.76 -13.42 -62.85
C LYS A 196 -28.01 -13.57 -64.36
N LYS A 197 -26.97 -13.46 -65.20
CA LYS A 197 -27.12 -13.58 -66.67
C LYS A 197 -27.30 -15.03 -67.16
N LYS A 198 -26.91 -16.04 -66.37
CA LYS A 198 -27.11 -17.46 -66.71
C LYS A 198 -28.49 -17.99 -66.35
N THR A 199 -29.20 -17.37 -65.41
CA THR A 199 -30.54 -17.82 -64.98
C THR A 199 -31.67 -17.30 -65.88
N ASN A 200 -31.43 -16.26 -66.69
CA ASN A 200 -32.45 -15.67 -67.59
C ASN A 200 -32.35 -16.15 -69.06
N ARG A 201 -31.74 -17.31 -69.32
CA ARG A 201 -31.81 -17.98 -70.63
C ARG A 201 -32.31 -19.41 -70.43
N VAL A 202 -33.62 -19.55 -70.26
CA VAL A 202 -34.44 -20.73 -70.59
C VAL A 202 -35.72 -20.19 -71.20
#